data_AF-A0A9W7ZLB7-F1
#
_entry.id   AF-A0A9W7ZLB7-F1
#
_cell.length_a   1.000
_cell.length_b   1.000
_cell.length_c   1.000
_cell.angle_alpha   90.00
_cell.angle_beta   90.00
_cell.angle_gamma   90.00
#
_symmetry.space_group_name_H-M   'P 1'
#
loop_
_entity.id
_entity.type
_entity.pdbx_description
1 polymer ?
#
loop_
_entity_poly.entity_id
_entity_poly.type
_entity_poly.pdbx_seq_one_letter_code
_entity_poly.pdbx_strand_id
1 'polypeptide(L)'
;MYCTLRFDLLMKMHESDIRAIITKDPCHQLVWFLDACYRNQVMDERRLSDMQGYLATVSPGGPVYGEIGMVLYSDFVTQIFSLQLFNNIAHPDSAKPHKTEHSLRWVATRLKHGMLAQKMLETRVFEEVEYDRNLVRGFMSTLRRIVASDTRRNRDLHHRYPDQPTDLVGFDYHPQGDDQGADGSDTLPLIEELNQTVAVDEVAIRIFSQYTLDRLLRLDLPALTQALPVYSLYLASTAGDMNVDKSSDRAEAAIRSVWEAFIQSFVSCIIADLRPLYVPILKYGRLHEILIDRFLVASAETSPFALRQVFRLCTYLQSHLLSAHSNLSDGLSSEHRTDAFRLIAEWAEDACRVGLGHLASGAGGTPLLPEVRTELVAAAQTLVQKSPPAAGAHQLTLRSCPHVKAFLDAGTGQP
;
A
#
# COMPACT_ATOMS: atom_id res chain seq x y z
N MET A 1 -3.84 15.91 0.28
CA MET A 1 -3.57 16.77 -0.90
C MET A 1 -2.73 18.02 -0.58
N TYR A 2 -3.07 18.84 0.43
CA TYR A 2 -2.29 20.07 0.74
C TYR A 2 -0.85 19.81 1.24
N CYS A 3 -0.60 18.68 1.88
CA CYS A 3 0.71 18.30 2.42
C CYS A 3 1.76 18.09 1.33
N THR A 4 1.45 17.29 0.31
CA THR A 4 2.30 17.07 -0.87
C THR A 4 2.50 18.36 -1.66
N LEU A 5 1.44 19.17 -1.82
CA LEU A 5 1.54 20.47 -2.50
C LEU A 5 2.53 21.43 -1.81
N ARG A 6 2.56 21.48 -0.47
CA ARG A 6 3.51 22.33 0.27
C ARG A 6 4.96 21.92 -0.02
N PHE A 7 5.21 20.62 -0.07
CA PHE A 7 6.52 20.09 -0.41
C PHE A 7 6.94 20.47 -1.83
N ASP A 8 6.10 20.15 -2.82
CA ASP A 8 6.37 20.39 -4.23
C ASP A 8 6.56 21.88 -4.52
N LEU A 9 5.76 22.74 -3.91
CA LEU A 9 5.87 24.18 -4.05
C LEU A 9 7.22 24.68 -3.52
N LEU A 10 7.64 24.25 -2.33
CA LEU A 10 8.91 24.68 -1.74
C LEU A 10 10.10 24.20 -2.56
N MET A 11 10.06 22.98 -3.09
CA MET A 11 11.09 22.49 -4.00
C MET A 11 11.10 23.28 -5.31
N LYS A 12 9.93 23.61 -5.87
CA LYS A 12 9.85 24.41 -7.09
C LYS A 12 10.39 25.83 -6.90
N MET A 13 10.12 26.45 -5.75
CA MET A 13 10.63 27.77 -5.39
C MET A 13 12.15 27.74 -5.18
N HIS A 14 12.68 26.65 -4.61
CA HIS A 14 14.12 26.43 -4.47
C HIS A 14 14.81 26.30 -5.82
N GLU A 15 14.28 25.46 -6.72
CA GLU A 15 14.81 25.28 -8.08
C GLU A 15 14.76 26.57 -8.91
N SER A 16 13.83 27.47 -8.60
CA SER A 16 13.68 28.78 -9.27
C SER A 16 14.49 29.92 -8.61
N ASP A 17 15.31 29.63 -7.59
CA ASP A 17 16.06 30.60 -6.75
C ASP A 17 15.19 31.77 -6.24
N ILE A 18 13.94 31.52 -5.85
CA ILE A 18 13.04 32.55 -5.31
C ILE A 18 13.37 32.79 -3.83
N ARG A 19 14.47 33.50 -3.58
CA ARG A 19 15.03 33.76 -2.24
C ARG A 19 14.04 34.35 -1.25
N ALA A 20 13.14 35.22 -1.72
CA ALA A 20 12.13 35.85 -0.88
C ALA A 20 11.23 34.85 -0.14
N ILE A 21 11.06 33.63 -0.67
CA ILE A 21 10.28 32.55 -0.08
C ILE A 21 11.21 31.59 0.68
N ILE A 22 12.24 31.05 0.02
CA ILE A 22 13.05 29.97 0.61
C ILE A 22 13.84 30.40 1.86
N THR A 23 14.22 31.68 1.99
CA THR A 23 14.92 32.16 3.20
C THR A 23 13.97 32.47 4.36
N LYS A 24 12.66 32.49 4.12
CA LYS A 24 11.65 32.90 5.11
C LYS A 24 10.73 31.76 5.52
N ASP A 25 10.42 30.84 4.61
CA ASP A 25 9.56 29.71 4.92
C ASP A 25 10.31 28.76 5.87
N PRO A 26 9.79 28.51 7.08
CA PRO A 26 10.49 27.72 8.06
C PRO A 26 10.68 26.27 7.59
N CYS A 27 9.77 25.72 6.78
CA CYS A 27 9.81 24.32 6.33
C CYS A 27 10.80 24.07 5.20
N HIS A 28 11.34 25.10 4.53
CA HIS A 28 12.20 24.95 3.36
C HIS A 28 13.40 24.02 3.61
N GLN A 29 14.10 24.21 4.73
CA GLN A 29 15.29 23.42 5.03
C GLN A 29 14.98 21.94 5.26
N LEU A 30 13.87 21.64 5.94
CA LEU A 30 13.39 20.26 6.11
C LEU A 30 13.03 19.63 4.76
N VAL A 31 12.27 20.35 3.94
CA VAL A 31 11.88 19.92 2.58
C VAL A 31 13.11 19.62 1.73
N TRP A 32 14.14 20.46 1.80
CA TRP A 32 15.39 20.25 1.07
C TRP A 32 16.14 18.97 1.48
N PHE A 33 16.16 18.64 2.78
CA PHE A 33 16.75 17.37 3.24
C PHE A 33 15.93 16.15 2.81
N LEU A 34 14.60 16.28 2.86
CA LEU A 34 13.68 15.22 2.46
C LEU A 34 13.66 14.95 0.95
N ASP A 35 13.83 15.98 0.10
CA ASP A 35 13.93 15.81 -1.36
C ASP A 35 15.14 14.95 -1.74
N ALA A 36 16.28 15.15 -1.08
CA ALA A 36 17.43 14.29 -1.28
C ALA A 36 17.14 12.83 -0.88
N CYS A 37 16.37 12.60 0.19
CA CYS A 37 15.96 11.25 0.58
C CYS A 37 15.00 10.64 -0.44
N TYR A 38 14.06 11.44 -0.97
CA TYR A 38 13.08 11.02 -1.96
C TYR A 38 13.74 10.62 -3.28
N ARG A 39 14.64 11.45 -3.82
CA ARG A 39 15.34 11.13 -5.09
C ARG A 39 16.20 9.87 -4.98
N ASN A 40 16.79 9.61 -3.82
CA ASN A 40 17.66 8.46 -3.60
C ASN A 40 16.94 7.23 -3.01
N GLN A 41 15.67 7.37 -2.61
CA GLN A 41 14.89 6.34 -1.91
C GLN A 41 15.60 5.77 -0.65
N VAL A 42 16.47 6.58 -0.04
CA VAL A 42 17.30 6.18 1.11
C VAL A 42 17.42 7.36 2.07
N MET A 43 17.27 7.09 3.36
CA MET A 43 17.55 8.02 4.45
C MET A 43 18.82 7.59 5.17
N ASP A 44 19.97 8.14 4.77
CA ASP A 44 21.25 7.84 5.41
C ASP A 44 21.42 8.56 6.77
N GLU A 45 22.43 8.15 7.54
CA GLU A 45 22.71 8.73 8.85
C GLU A 45 23.02 10.24 8.79
N ARG A 46 23.62 10.72 7.70
CA ARG A 46 23.96 12.13 7.53
C ARG A 46 22.69 12.96 7.37
N ARG A 47 21.78 12.56 6.48
CA ARG A 47 20.50 13.23 6.26
C ARG A 47 19.64 13.20 7.51
N LEU A 48 19.64 12.09 8.22
CA LEU A 48 18.95 11.98 9.50
C LEU A 48 19.53 12.97 10.54
N SER A 49 20.86 13.08 10.63
CA SER A 49 21.53 14.04 11.51
C SER A 49 21.23 15.50 11.11
N ASP A 50 21.21 15.81 9.81
CA ASP A 50 20.88 17.14 9.30
C ASP A 50 19.43 17.53 9.68
N MET A 51 18.48 16.61 9.51
CA MET A 51 17.08 16.82 9.90
C MET A 51 16.92 16.94 11.43
N GLN A 52 17.63 16.11 12.20
CA GLN A 52 17.65 16.20 13.66
C GLN A 52 18.18 17.57 14.14
N GLY A 53 19.30 18.01 13.57
CA GLY A 53 19.92 19.30 13.89
C GLY A 53 19.00 20.47 13.58
N TYR A 54 18.37 20.45 12.40
CA TYR A 54 17.40 21.48 12.03
C TYR A 54 16.19 21.49 12.98
N LEU A 55 15.56 20.35 13.25
CA LEU A 55 14.39 20.31 14.13
C LEU A 55 14.71 20.70 15.57
N ALA A 56 15.95 20.53 16.04
CA ALA A 56 16.38 21.01 17.35
C ALA A 56 16.38 22.55 17.45
N THR A 57 16.43 23.28 16.32
CA THR A 57 16.33 24.75 16.29
C THR A 57 14.87 25.25 16.30
N VAL A 58 13.92 24.36 16.04
CA VAL A 58 12.49 24.70 16.00
C VAL A 58 11.94 24.63 17.41
N SER A 59 11.29 25.70 17.87
CA SER A 59 10.62 25.71 19.17
C SER A 59 9.54 24.61 19.22
N PRO A 60 9.65 23.63 20.13
CA PRO A 60 8.53 22.76 20.46
C PRO A 60 7.34 23.62 20.92
N GLY A 61 6.09 23.23 20.63
CA GLY A 61 4.93 24.04 21.03
C GLY A 61 4.57 25.19 20.08
N GLY A 62 5.41 25.51 19.09
CA GLY A 62 5.20 26.62 18.18
C GLY A 62 4.33 26.27 16.95
N PRO A 63 3.69 27.26 16.29
CA PRO A 63 2.93 27.02 15.06
C PRO A 63 3.72 26.36 13.93
N VAL A 64 5.03 26.68 13.84
CA VAL A 64 5.97 26.06 12.89
C VAL A 64 6.02 24.55 13.05
N TYR A 65 5.82 24.04 14.27
CA TYR A 65 5.78 22.61 14.54
C TYR A 65 4.62 21.95 13.77
N GLY A 66 3.41 22.56 13.78
CA GLY A 66 2.29 22.07 12.98
C GLY A 66 2.53 22.13 11.47
N GLU A 67 3.23 23.15 10.96
CA GLU A 67 3.60 23.25 9.55
C GLU A 67 4.59 22.16 9.13
N ILE A 68 5.59 21.88 9.97
CA ILE A 68 6.50 20.75 9.81
C ILE A 68 5.73 19.44 9.77
N GLY A 69 4.74 19.29 10.66
CA GLY A 69 3.85 18.14 10.65
C GLY A 69 3.17 17.95 9.30
N MET A 70 2.71 19.02 8.64
CA MET A 70 2.12 18.87 7.30
C MET A 70 3.12 18.35 6.29
N VAL A 71 4.38 18.79 6.33
CA VAL A 71 5.42 18.25 5.45
C VAL A 71 5.64 16.77 5.76
N LEU A 72 5.74 16.42 7.04
CA LEU A 72 5.94 15.04 7.49
C LEU A 72 4.77 14.10 7.14
N TYR A 73 3.56 14.64 7.02
CA TYR A 73 2.37 13.87 6.62
C TYR A 73 2.20 13.69 5.11
N SER A 74 3.07 14.28 4.29
CA SER A 74 3.01 14.02 2.85
C SER A 74 3.27 12.55 2.52
N ASP A 75 2.60 12.04 1.49
CA ASP A 75 2.59 10.61 1.16
C ASP A 75 4.01 10.05 0.97
N PHE A 76 4.88 10.79 0.27
CA PHE A 76 6.25 10.35 0.04
C PHE A 76 7.11 10.39 1.31
N VAL A 77 6.91 11.35 2.24
CA VAL A 77 7.66 11.39 3.50
C VAL A 77 7.26 10.23 4.39
N THR A 78 5.95 10.02 4.55
CA THR A 78 5.46 8.89 5.35
C THR A 78 5.96 7.56 4.80
N GLN A 79 6.03 7.40 3.47
CA GLN A 79 6.62 6.26 2.79
C GLN A 79 8.11 6.08 3.11
N ILE A 80 8.94 7.12 2.95
CA ILE A 80 10.39 7.06 3.22
C ILE A 80 10.66 6.72 4.70
N PHE A 81 9.91 7.33 5.62
CA PHE A 81 10.08 7.10 7.06
C PHE A 81 9.68 5.66 7.42
N SER A 82 8.57 5.18 6.87
CA SER A 82 8.12 3.80 7.08
C SER A 82 9.12 2.80 6.51
N LEU A 83 9.65 3.06 5.31
CA LEU A 83 10.67 2.23 4.67
C LEU A 83 11.97 2.21 5.49
N GLN A 84 12.38 3.36 6.02
CA GLN A 84 13.55 3.45 6.89
C GLN A 84 13.34 2.61 8.16
N LEU A 85 12.19 2.71 8.82
CA LEU A 85 11.87 1.90 9.99
C LEU A 85 11.91 0.40 9.65
N PHE A 86 11.27 0.00 8.54
CA PHE A 86 11.27 -1.38 8.08
C PHE A 86 12.67 -1.91 7.76
N ASN A 87 13.49 -1.17 7.03
CA ASN A 87 14.86 -1.58 6.67
C ASN A 87 15.72 -1.86 7.91
N ASN A 88 15.55 -1.08 8.97
CA ASN A 88 16.23 -1.31 10.25
C ASN A 88 15.71 -2.55 11.01
N ILE A 89 14.48 -2.99 10.76
CA ILE A 89 13.94 -4.26 11.29
C ILE A 89 14.49 -5.43 10.48
N ALA A 90 14.46 -5.33 9.15
CA ALA A 90 14.83 -6.40 8.22
C ALA A 90 16.33 -6.64 8.14
N HIS A 91 17.16 -5.60 8.32
CA HIS A 91 18.60 -5.65 8.15
C HIS A 91 19.37 -5.07 9.35
N PRO A 92 19.25 -5.69 10.55
CA PRO A 92 19.82 -5.15 11.79
C PRO A 92 21.35 -5.09 11.81
N ASP A 93 22.02 -5.95 11.03
CA ASP A 93 23.49 -6.07 10.98
C ASP A 93 24.17 -4.89 10.27
N SER A 94 23.41 -4.03 9.60
CA SER A 94 23.94 -2.89 8.84
C SER A 94 24.31 -1.68 9.71
N ALA A 95 23.97 -1.65 11.00
CA ALA A 95 24.06 -0.45 11.84
C ALA A 95 24.58 -0.71 13.27
N LYS A 96 25.13 0.34 13.91
CA LYS A 96 25.63 0.30 15.30
C LYS A 96 24.45 0.34 16.30
N PRO A 97 24.28 -0.63 17.21
CA PRO A 97 23.04 -0.86 17.98
C PRO A 97 22.45 0.38 18.67
N HIS A 98 23.28 1.14 19.40
CA HIS A 98 22.81 2.28 20.20
C HIS A 98 22.43 3.51 19.37
N LYS A 99 23.10 3.73 18.23
CA LYS A 99 22.74 4.83 17.32
C LYS A 99 21.45 4.48 16.57
N THR A 100 21.27 3.21 16.22
CA THR A 100 20.07 2.71 15.55
C THR A 100 18.82 2.92 16.39
N GLU A 101 18.85 2.64 17.70
CA GLU A 101 17.66 2.78 18.55
C GLU A 101 17.20 4.25 18.69
N HIS A 102 18.13 5.18 18.90
CA HIS A 102 17.80 6.61 18.98
C HIS A 102 17.24 7.13 17.64
N SER A 103 17.88 6.75 16.53
CA SER A 103 17.44 7.10 15.18
C SER A 103 16.05 6.54 14.87
N LEU A 104 15.79 5.27 15.18
CA LEU A 104 14.49 4.62 15.03
C LEU A 104 13.40 5.34 15.82
N ARG A 105 13.69 5.65 17.09
CA ARG A 105 12.78 6.41 17.95
C ARG A 105 12.44 7.76 17.33
N TRP A 106 13.44 8.49 16.87
CA TRP A 106 13.23 9.78 16.24
C TRP A 106 12.36 9.64 14.98
N VAL A 107 12.64 8.68 14.10
CA VAL A 107 11.87 8.48 12.86
C VAL A 107 10.41 8.12 13.19
N ALA A 108 10.18 7.22 14.15
CA ALA A 108 8.83 6.86 14.58
C ALA A 108 8.07 8.05 15.18
N THR A 109 8.71 8.86 16.04
CA THR A 109 8.12 10.09 16.60
C THR A 109 7.76 11.09 15.50
N ARG A 110 8.59 11.25 14.47
CA ARG A 110 8.32 12.19 13.37
C ARG A 110 7.22 11.68 12.42
N LEU A 111 7.12 10.37 12.21
CA LEU A 111 5.98 9.79 11.50
C LEU A 111 4.68 10.05 12.27
N LYS A 112 4.66 9.79 13.59
CA LYS A 112 3.51 10.07 14.47
C LYS A 112 3.16 11.55 14.49
N HIS A 113 4.16 12.42 14.51
CA HIS A 113 3.97 13.86 14.41
C HIS A 113 3.21 14.21 13.14
N GLY A 114 3.65 13.72 11.96
CA GLY A 114 2.96 13.98 10.69
C GLY A 114 1.49 13.62 10.76
N MET A 115 1.17 12.44 11.30
CA MET A 115 -0.20 11.95 11.46
C MET A 115 -1.08 12.84 12.36
N LEU A 116 -0.47 13.63 13.25
CA LEU A 116 -1.17 14.56 14.12
C LEU A 116 -1.23 15.99 13.59
N ALA A 117 -0.59 16.27 12.44
CA ALA A 117 -0.44 17.61 11.91
C ALA A 117 -1.78 18.33 11.72
N GLN A 118 -2.76 17.65 11.13
CA GLN A 118 -4.08 18.20 10.94
C GLN A 118 -4.73 18.57 12.28
N LYS A 119 -4.69 17.67 13.26
CA LYS A 119 -5.23 17.92 14.61
C LYS A 119 -4.56 19.14 15.24
N MET A 120 -3.23 19.23 15.19
CA MET A 120 -2.47 20.35 15.74
C MET A 120 -2.85 21.68 15.07
N LEU A 121 -3.05 21.69 13.75
CA LEU A 121 -3.44 22.90 13.02
C LEU A 121 -4.87 23.35 13.32
N GLU A 122 -5.80 22.40 13.47
CA GLU A 122 -7.19 22.67 13.83
C GLU A 122 -7.31 23.20 15.26
N THR A 123 -6.68 22.52 16.23
CA THR A 123 -6.78 22.87 17.65
C THR A 123 -5.86 24.01 18.06
N ARG A 124 -4.86 24.34 17.22
CA ARG A 124 -3.75 25.25 17.55
C ARG A 124 -2.95 24.82 18.78
N VAL A 125 -2.98 23.53 19.12
CA VAL A 125 -2.18 22.92 20.18
C VAL A 125 -1.04 22.13 19.52
N PHE A 126 0.17 22.66 19.61
CA PHE A 126 1.34 22.16 18.87
C PHE A 126 2.29 21.34 19.76
N GLU A 127 1.75 20.33 20.43
CA GLU A 127 2.52 19.51 21.36
C GLU A 127 3.25 18.37 20.67
N GLU A 128 4.44 18.03 21.16
CA GLU A 128 5.13 16.81 20.74
C GLU A 128 4.44 15.61 21.38
N VAL A 129 3.97 14.67 20.54
CA VAL A 129 3.34 13.45 21.00
C VAL A 129 4.34 12.31 20.93
N GLU A 130 4.58 11.68 22.08
CA GLU A 130 5.33 10.44 22.13
C GLU A 130 4.49 9.28 21.57
N TYR A 131 5.14 8.36 20.87
CA TYR A 131 4.53 7.08 20.50
C TYR A 131 4.58 6.12 21.69
N ASP A 132 3.69 5.12 21.71
CA ASP A 132 3.75 4.07 22.73
C ASP A 132 5.00 3.20 22.52
N ARG A 133 6.01 3.45 23.36
CA ARG A 133 7.32 2.80 23.27
C ARG A 133 7.24 1.30 23.48
N ASN A 134 6.35 0.84 24.35
CA ASN A 134 6.23 -0.57 24.68
C ASN A 134 5.53 -1.31 23.54
N LEU A 135 4.46 -0.72 23.03
CA LEU A 135 3.70 -1.26 21.88
C LEU A 135 4.61 -1.36 20.64
N VAL A 136 5.29 -0.27 20.28
CA VAL A 136 6.17 -0.26 19.10
C VAL A 136 7.35 -1.19 19.30
N ARG A 137 7.96 -1.27 20.49
CA ARG A 137 9.06 -2.21 20.73
C ARG A 137 8.61 -3.67 20.61
N GLY A 138 7.44 -4.02 21.13
CA GLY A 138 6.83 -5.34 20.98
C GLY A 138 6.60 -5.67 19.51
N PHE A 139 5.89 -4.80 18.79
CA PHE A 139 5.66 -4.90 17.36
C PHE A 139 6.94 -5.10 16.55
N MET A 140 7.95 -4.25 16.77
CA MET A 140 9.24 -4.32 16.04
C MET A 140 9.96 -5.64 16.31
N SER A 141 9.91 -6.14 17.54
CA SER A 141 10.50 -7.43 17.93
C SER A 141 9.79 -8.59 17.23
N THR A 142 8.46 -8.60 17.23
CA THR A 142 7.64 -9.65 16.61
C THR A 142 7.80 -9.64 15.09
N LEU A 143 7.77 -8.46 14.46
CA LEU A 143 8.01 -8.32 13.02
C LEU A 143 9.44 -8.76 12.63
N ARG A 144 10.46 -8.47 13.44
CA ARG A 144 11.83 -8.95 13.20
C ARG A 144 11.90 -10.47 13.16
N ARG A 145 11.19 -11.16 14.05
CA ARG A 145 11.14 -12.63 14.08
C ARG A 145 10.50 -13.19 12.81
N ILE A 146 9.40 -12.59 12.37
CA ILE A 146 8.72 -12.96 11.12
C ILE A 146 9.66 -12.77 9.92
N VAL A 147 10.25 -11.57 9.77
CA VAL A 147 11.18 -11.29 8.66
C VAL A 147 12.37 -12.25 8.65
N ALA A 148 12.93 -12.57 9.82
CA ALA A 148 14.02 -13.53 9.93
C ALA A 148 13.57 -14.95 9.52
N SER A 149 12.36 -15.36 9.91
CA SER A 149 11.78 -16.65 9.53
C SER A 149 11.56 -16.74 8.01
N ASP A 150 10.94 -15.72 7.41
CA ASP A 150 10.69 -15.71 5.96
C ASP A 150 12.00 -15.65 5.16
N THR A 151 13.00 -14.91 5.65
CA THR A 151 14.32 -14.84 5.02
C THR A 151 15.04 -16.19 5.07
N ARG A 152 14.93 -16.94 6.17
CA ARG A 152 15.45 -18.32 6.26
C ARG A 152 14.71 -19.24 5.31
N ARG A 153 13.37 -19.22 5.33
CA ARG A 153 12.53 -20.03 4.44
C ARG A 153 12.88 -19.81 2.97
N ASN A 154 13.00 -18.56 2.52
CA ASN A 154 13.35 -18.26 1.14
C ASN A 154 14.76 -18.75 0.77
N ARG A 155 15.72 -18.62 1.69
CA ARG A 155 17.07 -19.16 1.47
C ARG A 155 17.06 -20.68 1.32
N ASP A 156 16.29 -21.37 2.16
CA ASP A 156 16.18 -22.83 2.10
C ASP A 156 15.50 -23.30 0.81
N LEU A 157 14.44 -22.61 0.37
CA LEU A 157 13.82 -22.87 -0.92
C LEU A 157 14.79 -22.67 -2.08
N HIS A 158 15.62 -21.61 -2.06
CA HIS A 158 16.67 -21.41 -3.07
C HIS A 158 17.70 -22.53 -3.09
N HIS A 159 18.08 -23.04 -1.92
CA HIS A 159 19.00 -24.19 -1.84
C HIS A 159 18.37 -25.48 -2.37
N ARG A 160 17.07 -25.70 -2.15
CA ARG A 160 16.34 -26.88 -2.65
C ARG A 160 16.09 -26.83 -4.16
N TYR A 161 15.92 -25.64 -4.73
CA TYR A 161 15.59 -25.42 -6.15
C TYR A 161 16.54 -24.43 -6.83
N PRO A 162 17.83 -24.78 -7.01
CA PRO A 162 18.84 -23.86 -7.56
C PRO A 162 18.59 -23.46 -9.01
N ASP A 163 17.86 -24.29 -9.77
CA ASP A 163 17.58 -24.06 -11.20
C ASP A 163 16.32 -23.19 -11.45
N GLN A 164 15.53 -22.90 -10.42
CA GLN A 164 14.38 -22.00 -10.55
C GLN A 164 14.86 -20.53 -10.42
N PRO A 165 14.35 -19.62 -11.27
CA PRO A 165 14.61 -18.20 -11.10
C PRO A 165 14.24 -17.74 -9.69
N THR A 166 15.07 -16.89 -9.08
CA THR A 166 14.91 -16.43 -7.69
C THR A 166 13.49 -15.94 -7.38
N ASP A 167 12.85 -15.29 -8.34
CA ASP A 167 11.50 -14.73 -8.18
C ASP A 167 10.38 -15.78 -8.29
N LEU A 168 10.73 -17.01 -8.66
CA LEU A 168 9.81 -18.12 -8.91
C LEU A 168 9.95 -19.29 -7.92
N VAL A 169 10.94 -19.21 -7.04
CA VAL A 169 11.29 -20.27 -6.11
C VAL A 169 10.20 -20.39 -5.04
N GLY A 170 9.54 -21.55 -5.00
CA GLY A 170 8.47 -21.85 -4.05
C GLY A 170 7.04 -21.80 -4.60
N PHE A 171 6.84 -21.49 -5.89
CA PHE A 171 5.48 -21.51 -6.48
C PHE A 171 4.89 -22.91 -6.64
N ASP A 172 5.71 -23.88 -7.05
CA ASP A 172 5.32 -25.29 -7.16
C ASP A 172 5.38 -26.02 -5.80
N TYR A 173 5.64 -25.29 -4.70
CA TYR A 173 5.61 -25.87 -3.36
C TYR A 173 4.18 -26.22 -2.97
N HIS A 174 3.81 -27.47 -3.27
CA HIS A 174 2.69 -28.15 -2.63
C HIS A 174 3.21 -28.75 -1.31
N PRO A 175 2.66 -28.35 -0.14
CA PRO A 175 2.90 -29.08 1.09
C PRO A 175 2.10 -30.39 1.02
N GLN A 176 2.57 -31.35 0.21
CA GLN A 176 2.02 -32.69 0.14
C GLN A 176 3.14 -33.70 0.38
N GLY A 177 3.08 -34.38 1.53
CA GLY A 177 3.93 -35.51 1.89
C GLY A 177 4.96 -35.17 2.98
N ASP A 178 4.64 -35.58 4.21
CA ASP A 178 5.55 -35.87 5.33
C ASP A 178 6.49 -34.78 5.92
N ASP A 179 6.68 -33.62 5.28
CA ASP A 179 7.49 -32.50 5.81
C ASP A 179 6.65 -31.56 6.73
N GLN A 180 5.72 -32.11 7.52
CA GLN A 180 4.94 -31.35 8.54
C GLN A 180 5.78 -30.95 9.76
N GLY A 181 7.06 -31.31 9.81
CA GLY A 181 7.89 -31.24 11.02
C GLY A 181 8.79 -30.00 11.17
N ALA A 182 8.96 -29.14 10.17
CA ALA A 182 9.91 -28.03 10.30
C ALA A 182 9.46 -26.75 9.57
N ASP A 183 9.31 -25.68 10.34
CA ASP A 183 9.40 -24.27 9.94
C ASP A 183 8.16 -23.56 9.32
N GLY A 184 7.08 -24.28 8.98
CA GLY A 184 5.86 -23.65 8.45
C GLY A 184 4.91 -23.03 9.50
N SER A 185 5.05 -23.38 10.78
CA SER A 185 4.06 -23.05 11.82
C SER A 185 4.44 -21.91 12.76
N ASP A 186 5.66 -21.38 12.71
CA ASP A 186 6.15 -20.47 13.76
C ASP A 186 5.75 -19.00 13.54
N THR A 187 5.36 -18.62 12.32
CA THR A 187 5.00 -17.23 12.00
C THR A 187 3.52 -16.91 12.21
N LEU A 188 2.62 -17.87 12.11
CA LEU A 188 1.18 -17.61 12.23
C LEU A 188 0.78 -17.04 13.61
N PRO A 189 1.23 -17.60 14.75
CA PRO A 189 0.97 -16.99 16.06
C PRO A 189 1.56 -15.58 16.20
N LEU A 190 2.69 -15.32 15.53
CA LEU A 190 3.34 -14.01 15.53
C LEU A 190 2.54 -12.99 14.70
N ILE A 191 1.94 -13.43 13.60
CA ILE A 191 1.04 -12.60 12.80
C ILE A 191 -0.22 -12.28 13.61
N GLU A 192 -0.79 -13.24 14.33
CA GLU A 192 -1.93 -12.98 15.23
C GLU A 192 -1.59 -11.97 16.34
N GLU A 193 -0.39 -12.07 16.93
CA GLU A 193 0.12 -11.08 17.88
C GLU A 193 0.28 -9.68 17.24
N LEU A 194 0.84 -9.62 16.03
CA LEU A 194 0.96 -8.36 15.27
C LEU A 194 -0.39 -7.74 14.96
N ASN A 195 -1.41 -8.54 14.64
CA ASN A 195 -2.73 -8.08 14.26
C ASN A 195 -3.34 -7.17 15.33
N GLN A 196 -3.18 -7.51 16.60
CA GLN A 196 -3.69 -6.70 17.71
C GLN A 196 -3.05 -5.31 17.76
N THR A 197 -1.75 -5.22 17.43
CA THR A 197 -1.03 -3.93 17.43
C THR A 197 -1.31 -3.13 16.17
N VAL A 198 -1.27 -3.78 15.02
CA VAL A 198 -1.57 -3.19 13.71
C VAL A 198 -2.99 -2.63 13.66
N ALA A 199 -3.93 -3.26 14.38
CA ALA A 199 -5.31 -2.80 14.46
C ALA A 199 -5.48 -1.42 15.10
N VAL A 200 -4.59 -1.04 16.03
CA VAL A 200 -4.78 0.13 16.89
C VAL A 200 -3.71 1.21 16.74
N ASP A 201 -2.57 0.90 16.10
CA ASP A 201 -1.48 1.86 15.93
C ASP A 201 -1.13 2.11 14.46
N GLU A 202 -1.31 3.35 14.04
CA GLU A 202 -1.09 3.77 12.65
C GLU A 202 0.40 3.71 12.23
N VAL A 203 1.37 3.82 13.15
CA VAL A 203 2.80 3.64 12.82
C VAL A 203 3.07 2.16 12.52
N ALA A 204 2.52 1.25 13.33
CA ALA A 204 2.66 -0.19 13.14
C ALA A 204 2.12 -0.66 11.77
N ILE A 205 0.89 -0.29 11.39
CA ILE A 205 0.31 -0.65 10.07
C ILE A 205 1.13 -0.08 8.90
N ARG A 206 1.71 1.12 9.03
CA ARG A 206 2.55 1.70 7.97
C ARG A 206 3.85 0.93 7.78
N ILE A 207 4.50 0.50 8.87
CA ILE A 207 5.68 -0.36 8.81
C ILE A 207 5.32 -1.75 8.26
N PHE A 208 4.20 -2.32 8.74
CA PHE A 208 3.70 -3.61 8.25
C PHE A 208 3.37 -3.56 6.75
N SER A 209 2.88 -2.42 6.26
CA SER A 209 2.68 -2.17 4.84
C SER A 209 3.97 -2.22 4.03
N GLN A 210 5.08 -1.69 4.56
CA GLN A 210 6.37 -1.83 3.89
C GLN A 210 6.85 -3.28 3.85
N TYR A 211 6.65 -4.02 4.93
CA TYR A 211 6.92 -5.45 4.96
C TYR A 211 6.13 -6.20 3.87
N THR A 212 4.80 -6.00 3.82
CA THR A 212 3.94 -6.65 2.83
C THR A 212 4.33 -6.28 1.39
N LEU A 213 4.67 -5.00 1.13
CA LEU A 213 5.13 -4.56 -0.18
C LEU A 213 6.50 -5.16 -0.55
N ASP A 214 7.44 -5.27 0.39
CA ASP A 214 8.72 -5.95 0.15
C ASP A 214 8.51 -7.45 -0.15
N ARG A 215 7.59 -8.12 0.56
CA ARG A 215 7.20 -9.51 0.25
C ARG A 215 6.55 -9.63 -1.13
N LEU A 216 5.71 -8.68 -1.52
CA LEU A 216 5.09 -8.62 -2.86
C LEU A 216 6.16 -8.47 -3.95
N LEU A 217 7.11 -7.55 -3.77
CA LEU A 217 8.20 -7.34 -4.72
C LEU A 217 9.10 -8.58 -4.86
N ARG A 218 9.16 -9.44 -3.85
CA ARG A 218 9.88 -10.73 -3.90
C ARG A 218 8.99 -11.90 -4.32
N LEU A 219 7.69 -11.66 -4.51
CA LEU A 219 6.64 -12.66 -4.71
C LEU A 219 6.68 -13.81 -3.68
N ASP A 220 6.97 -13.48 -2.43
CA ASP A 220 7.03 -14.42 -1.30
C ASP A 220 5.61 -14.84 -0.88
N LEU A 221 5.07 -15.78 -1.64
CA LEU A 221 3.67 -16.19 -1.53
C LEU A 221 3.27 -16.72 -0.14
N PRO A 222 4.09 -17.53 0.55
CA PRO A 222 3.75 -17.96 1.91
C PRO A 222 3.67 -16.78 2.89
N ALA A 223 4.59 -15.81 2.81
CA ALA A 223 4.52 -14.59 3.63
C ALA A 223 3.27 -13.76 3.30
N LEU A 224 2.96 -13.57 2.02
CA LEU A 224 1.79 -12.81 1.56
C LEU A 224 0.47 -13.47 1.98
N THR A 225 0.40 -14.80 1.95
CA THR A 225 -0.78 -15.56 2.39
C THR A 225 -1.10 -15.29 3.87
N GLN A 226 -0.07 -15.09 4.70
CA GLN A 226 -0.24 -14.77 6.12
C GLN A 226 -0.45 -13.28 6.37
N ALA A 227 0.21 -12.41 5.59
CA ALA A 227 0.21 -10.97 5.81
C ALA A 227 -1.03 -10.24 5.27
N LEU A 228 -1.59 -10.68 4.14
CA LEU A 228 -2.72 -9.99 3.50
C LEU A 228 -4.03 -10.05 4.32
N PRO A 229 -4.39 -11.17 4.99
CA PRO A 229 -5.58 -11.23 5.84
C PRO A 229 -5.60 -10.23 7.01
N VAL A 230 -4.43 -9.76 7.45
CA VAL A 230 -4.28 -8.75 8.51
C VAL A 230 -5.05 -7.47 8.17
N TYR A 231 -5.07 -7.08 6.90
CA TYR A 231 -5.76 -5.88 6.46
C TYR A 231 -7.29 -6.02 6.45
N SER A 232 -7.81 -7.20 6.13
CA SER A 232 -9.24 -7.47 6.24
C SER A 232 -9.71 -7.37 7.70
N LEU A 233 -8.92 -7.89 8.64
CA LEU A 233 -9.16 -7.74 10.07
C LEU A 233 -9.05 -6.28 10.52
N TYR A 234 -8.06 -5.55 10.02
CA TYR A 234 -7.89 -4.13 10.30
C TYR A 234 -9.14 -3.33 9.93
N LEU A 235 -9.64 -3.50 8.71
CA LEU A 235 -10.88 -2.85 8.25
C LEU A 235 -12.11 -3.28 9.07
N ALA A 236 -12.25 -4.58 9.35
CA ALA A 236 -13.36 -5.10 10.14
C ALA A 236 -13.37 -4.53 11.57
N SER A 237 -12.20 -4.44 12.20
CA SER A 237 -12.06 -3.87 13.55
C SER A 237 -12.47 -2.40 13.60
N THR A 238 -12.17 -1.63 12.55
CA THR A 238 -12.60 -0.23 12.47
C THR A 238 -14.09 -0.05 12.22
N ALA A 239 -14.73 -1.05 11.60
CA ALA A 239 -16.16 -0.99 11.31
C ALA A 239 -17.04 -1.42 12.51
N GLY A 240 -16.50 -2.18 13.46
CA GLY A 240 -17.27 -2.84 14.53
C GLY A 240 -17.52 -2.02 15.81
N ASP A 241 -16.68 -1.04 16.13
CA ASP A 241 -16.73 -0.29 17.41
C ASP A 241 -17.66 0.95 17.39
N MET A 242 -18.62 0.98 16.46
CA MET A 242 -19.42 2.16 16.08
C MET A 242 -20.54 2.57 17.06
N ASN A 243 -20.28 2.57 18.37
CA ASN A 243 -21.23 3.10 19.35
C ASN A 243 -20.70 4.28 20.18
N VAL A 244 -19.60 4.93 19.76
CA VAL A 244 -18.93 5.96 20.55
C VAL A 244 -18.54 7.17 19.69
N ASP A 245 -19.12 8.32 20.04
CA ASP A 245 -18.66 9.72 19.90
C ASP A 245 -17.97 10.21 18.60
N LYS A 246 -18.15 11.50 18.26
CA LYS A 246 -17.61 12.14 17.03
C LYS A 246 -16.07 12.11 16.89
N SER A 247 -15.35 11.70 17.93
CA SER A 247 -13.91 11.46 17.86
C SER A 247 -13.55 10.17 17.09
N SER A 248 -14.49 9.22 16.99
CA SER A 248 -14.32 7.95 16.28
C SER A 248 -14.24 8.13 14.76
N ASP A 249 -15.10 8.97 14.17
CA ASP A 249 -15.13 9.24 12.72
C ASP A 249 -13.77 9.71 12.16
N ARG A 250 -12.99 10.43 12.97
CA ARG A 250 -11.67 10.95 12.57
C ARG A 250 -10.59 9.88 12.60
N ALA A 251 -10.59 9.04 13.63
CA ALA A 251 -9.68 7.91 13.70
C ALA A 251 -9.95 6.95 12.54
N GLU A 252 -11.23 6.73 12.22
CA GLU A 252 -11.64 5.93 11.07
C GLU A 252 -11.13 6.50 9.74
N ALA A 253 -11.25 7.82 9.54
CA ALA A 253 -10.76 8.47 8.32
C ALA A 253 -9.24 8.34 8.14
N ALA A 254 -8.46 8.49 9.22
CA ALA A 254 -7.00 8.34 9.18
C ALA A 254 -6.59 6.88 8.85
N ILE A 255 -7.25 5.92 9.51
CA ILE A 255 -7.04 4.49 9.28
C ILE A 255 -7.37 4.12 7.82
N ARG A 256 -8.52 4.59 7.33
CA ARG A 256 -8.94 4.38 5.94
C ARG A 256 -7.92 4.96 4.96
N SER A 257 -7.39 6.15 5.24
CA SER A 257 -6.36 6.77 4.40
C SER A 257 -5.08 5.93 4.32
N VAL A 258 -4.66 5.30 5.43
CA VAL A 258 -3.48 4.42 5.43
C VAL A 258 -3.70 3.18 4.59
N TRP A 259 -4.88 2.57 4.74
CA TRP A 259 -5.28 1.42 3.93
C TRP A 259 -5.33 1.74 2.43
N GLU A 260 -5.97 2.86 2.07
CA GLU A 260 -6.06 3.30 0.68
C GLU A 260 -4.67 3.55 0.08
N ALA A 261 -3.76 4.18 0.84
CA ALA A 261 -2.38 4.38 0.43
C ALA A 261 -1.64 3.04 0.21
N PHE A 262 -1.90 2.04 1.05
CA PHE A 262 -1.36 0.69 0.87
C PHE A 262 -1.89 0.03 -0.40
N ILE A 263 -3.21 -0.01 -0.62
CA ILE A 263 -3.79 -0.59 -1.84
C ILE A 263 -3.29 0.10 -3.11
N GLN A 264 -3.19 1.43 -3.09
CA GLN A 264 -2.61 2.20 -4.18
C GLN A 264 -1.18 1.76 -4.48
N SER A 265 -0.36 1.57 -3.44
CA SER A 265 1.04 1.12 -3.56
C SER A 265 1.11 -0.32 -4.04
N PHE A 266 0.26 -1.21 -3.52
CA PHE A 266 0.14 -2.62 -3.90
C PHE A 266 -0.13 -2.76 -5.40
N VAL A 267 -1.15 -2.08 -5.91
CA VAL A 267 -1.46 -2.11 -7.36
C VAL A 267 -0.35 -1.45 -8.17
N SER A 268 0.26 -0.38 -7.67
CA SER A 268 1.37 0.29 -8.36
C SER A 268 2.60 -0.63 -8.48
N CYS A 269 2.91 -1.46 -7.48
CA CYS A 269 3.94 -2.49 -7.57
C CYS A 269 3.62 -3.54 -8.65
N ILE A 270 2.35 -3.92 -8.81
CA ILE A 270 1.93 -4.91 -9.82
C ILE A 270 2.14 -4.38 -11.24
N ILE A 271 1.79 -3.11 -11.47
CA ILE A 271 1.82 -2.47 -12.79
C ILE A 271 3.11 -1.66 -13.06
N ALA A 272 4.12 -1.75 -12.19
CA ALA A 272 5.32 -0.93 -12.33
C ALA A 272 6.13 -1.32 -13.58
N ASP A 273 6.43 -0.34 -14.44
CA ASP A 273 7.17 -0.58 -15.69
C ASP A 273 8.60 -1.10 -15.47
N LEU A 274 9.23 -0.72 -14.35
CA LEU A 274 10.62 -1.14 -14.03
C LEU A 274 10.73 -2.63 -13.67
N ARG A 275 9.69 -3.19 -13.06
CA ARG A 275 9.63 -4.60 -12.65
C ARG A 275 8.17 -5.06 -12.65
N PRO A 276 7.62 -5.38 -13.83
CA PRO A 276 6.21 -5.71 -13.94
C PRO A 276 5.91 -7.07 -13.26
N LEU A 277 5.32 -7.03 -12.07
CA LEU A 277 4.90 -8.26 -11.38
C LEU A 277 3.67 -8.89 -12.05
N TYR A 278 2.96 -8.15 -12.92
CA TYR A 278 1.79 -8.70 -13.60
C TYR A 278 2.12 -9.93 -14.45
N VAL A 279 3.31 -10.03 -15.04
CA VAL A 279 3.69 -11.19 -15.87
C VAL A 279 3.68 -12.49 -15.07
N PRO A 280 4.43 -12.62 -13.95
CA PRO A 280 4.34 -13.83 -13.13
C PRO A 280 2.94 -14.02 -12.54
N ILE A 281 2.24 -12.96 -12.10
CA ILE A 281 0.89 -13.08 -11.55
C ILE A 281 -0.10 -13.70 -12.55
N LEU A 282 -0.01 -13.33 -13.83
CA LEU A 282 -0.85 -13.89 -14.89
C LEU A 282 -0.44 -15.32 -15.28
N LYS A 283 0.84 -15.69 -15.15
CA LYS A 283 1.32 -17.04 -15.46
C LYS A 283 0.97 -18.07 -14.39
N TYR A 284 1.02 -17.68 -13.12
CA TYR A 284 0.88 -18.61 -12.00
C TYR A 284 -0.49 -18.47 -11.33
N GLY A 285 -1.32 -19.50 -11.47
CA GLY A 285 -2.68 -19.56 -10.92
C GLY A 285 -2.79 -19.06 -9.48
N ARG A 286 -1.93 -19.63 -8.62
CA ARG A 286 -1.91 -19.35 -7.19
C ARG A 286 -1.57 -17.90 -6.83
N LEU A 287 -0.78 -17.21 -7.67
CA LEU A 287 -0.44 -15.81 -7.43
C LEU A 287 -1.64 -14.90 -7.61
N HIS A 288 -2.36 -15.02 -8.72
CA HIS A 288 -3.54 -14.17 -8.91
C HIS A 288 -4.67 -14.56 -7.95
N GLU A 289 -4.82 -15.84 -7.63
CA GLU A 289 -5.80 -16.28 -6.64
C GLU A 289 -5.58 -15.57 -5.29
N ILE A 290 -4.34 -15.53 -4.80
CA ILE A 290 -4.04 -14.92 -3.49
C ILE A 290 -4.02 -13.39 -3.57
N LEU A 291 -3.37 -12.83 -4.59
CA LEU A 291 -3.11 -11.38 -4.65
C LEU A 291 -4.29 -10.59 -5.21
N ILE A 292 -4.99 -11.16 -6.19
CA ILE A 292 -6.09 -10.48 -6.89
C ILE A 292 -7.42 -10.94 -6.33
N ASP A 293 -7.74 -12.23 -6.43
CA ASP A 293 -9.09 -12.71 -6.10
C ASP A 293 -9.38 -12.58 -4.59
N ARG A 294 -8.54 -13.21 -3.77
CA ARG A 294 -8.73 -13.29 -2.32
C ARG A 294 -8.37 -11.99 -1.58
N PHE A 295 -7.59 -11.12 -2.20
CA PHE A 295 -7.15 -9.89 -1.56
C PHE A 295 -7.72 -8.63 -2.23
N LEU A 296 -7.31 -8.29 -3.45
CA LEU A 296 -7.69 -7.02 -4.07
C LEU A 296 -9.19 -6.94 -4.42
N VAL A 297 -9.75 -7.99 -5.02
CA VAL A 297 -11.18 -8.09 -5.37
C VAL A 297 -12.02 -8.23 -4.12
N ALA A 298 -11.63 -9.09 -3.17
CA ALA A 298 -12.30 -9.18 -1.86
C ALA A 298 -12.30 -7.82 -1.11
N SER A 299 -11.21 -7.06 -1.19
CA SER A 299 -11.13 -5.72 -0.60
C SER A 299 -12.12 -4.73 -1.22
N ALA A 300 -12.53 -4.93 -2.47
CA ALA A 300 -13.54 -4.10 -3.13
C ALA A 300 -14.92 -4.21 -2.46
N GLU A 301 -15.19 -5.27 -1.69
CA GLU A 301 -16.45 -5.41 -0.93
C GLU A 301 -16.57 -4.37 0.17
N THR A 302 -15.45 -4.04 0.79
CA THR A 302 -15.39 -3.11 1.93
C THR A 302 -14.99 -1.69 1.53
N SER A 303 -14.36 -1.51 0.36
CA SER A 303 -13.77 -0.24 -0.03
C SER A 303 -14.05 0.12 -1.50
N PRO A 304 -14.78 1.21 -1.77
CA PRO A 304 -14.94 1.76 -3.11
C PRO A 304 -13.60 2.18 -3.74
N PHE A 305 -12.63 2.57 -2.91
CA PHE A 305 -11.28 2.86 -3.38
C PHE A 305 -10.59 1.59 -3.91
N ALA A 306 -10.68 0.46 -3.21
CA ALA A 306 -10.14 -0.81 -3.69
C ALA A 306 -10.81 -1.23 -5.01
N LEU A 307 -12.13 -1.05 -5.15
CA LEU A 307 -12.86 -1.28 -6.40
C LEU A 307 -12.29 -0.46 -7.57
N ARG A 308 -12.02 0.83 -7.35
CA ARG A 308 -11.35 1.68 -8.35
C ARG A 308 -9.98 1.13 -8.75
N GLN A 309 -9.22 0.58 -7.80
CA GLN A 309 -7.89 0.04 -8.06
C GLN A 309 -7.93 -1.28 -8.82
N VAL A 310 -8.97 -2.11 -8.63
CA VAL A 310 -9.24 -3.26 -9.52
C VAL A 310 -9.46 -2.78 -10.96
N PHE A 311 -10.34 -1.80 -11.18
CA PHE A 311 -10.57 -1.27 -12.53
C PHE A 311 -9.31 -0.67 -13.17
N ARG A 312 -8.49 0.03 -12.38
CA ARG A 312 -7.19 0.55 -12.83
C ARG A 312 -6.27 -0.57 -13.28
N LEU A 313 -6.15 -1.64 -12.48
CA LEU A 313 -5.35 -2.81 -12.82
C LEU A 313 -5.85 -3.44 -14.13
N CYS A 314 -7.13 -3.78 -14.21
CA CYS A 314 -7.71 -4.38 -15.41
C CYS A 314 -7.50 -3.51 -16.67
N THR A 315 -7.71 -2.20 -16.56
CA THR A 315 -7.53 -1.26 -17.67
C THR A 315 -6.06 -1.19 -18.12
N TYR A 316 -5.12 -1.16 -17.17
CA TYR A 316 -3.69 -1.18 -17.46
C TYR A 316 -3.30 -2.46 -18.19
N LEU A 317 -3.73 -3.62 -17.67
CA LEU A 317 -3.39 -4.92 -18.25
C LEU A 317 -3.97 -5.08 -19.66
N GLN A 318 -5.21 -4.67 -19.91
CA GLN A 318 -5.76 -4.68 -21.27
C GLN A 318 -4.93 -3.84 -22.24
N SER A 319 -4.56 -2.63 -21.82
CA SER A 319 -3.78 -1.71 -22.65
C SER A 319 -2.38 -2.26 -22.94
N HIS A 320 -1.74 -2.89 -21.95
CA HIS A 320 -0.39 -3.46 -22.08
C HIS A 320 -0.37 -4.78 -22.86
N LEU A 321 -1.31 -5.69 -22.61
CA LEU A 321 -1.38 -6.95 -23.35
C LEU A 321 -1.63 -6.73 -24.86
N LEU A 322 -2.20 -5.58 -25.23
CA LEU A 322 -2.38 -5.15 -26.61
C LEU A 322 -1.13 -4.55 -27.25
N SER A 323 -0.43 -3.66 -26.54
CA SER A 323 0.77 -3.00 -27.06
C SER A 323 1.92 -4.00 -27.28
N ALA A 324 1.90 -5.13 -26.57
CA ALA A 324 2.86 -6.23 -26.67
C ALA A 324 2.82 -7.03 -27.99
N HIS A 325 2.15 -6.53 -29.04
CA HIS A 325 2.41 -6.92 -30.43
C HIS A 325 3.51 -6.08 -31.09
N SER A 326 4.08 -5.09 -30.40
CA SER A 326 5.02 -4.10 -30.96
C SER A 326 6.43 -4.06 -30.35
N ASN A 327 6.99 -5.22 -29.97
CA ASN A 327 8.42 -5.46 -29.63
C ASN A 327 8.81 -5.58 -28.15
N LEU A 328 7.88 -5.53 -27.19
CA LEU A 328 8.22 -5.90 -25.80
C LEU A 328 8.14 -7.42 -25.64
N SER A 329 9.27 -8.01 -25.22
CA SER A 329 9.41 -9.43 -24.92
C SER A 329 8.80 -9.75 -23.56
N ASP A 330 7.49 -9.57 -23.40
CA ASP A 330 6.77 -9.74 -22.12
C ASP A 330 6.83 -11.19 -21.58
N GLY A 331 7.40 -12.11 -22.36
CA GLY A 331 7.59 -13.50 -21.97
C GLY A 331 6.28 -14.31 -21.83
N LEU A 332 5.12 -13.73 -22.14
CA LEU A 332 3.82 -14.41 -22.16
C LEU A 332 3.60 -15.11 -23.50
N SER A 333 3.35 -16.42 -23.46
CA SER A 333 2.92 -17.19 -24.64
C SER A 333 1.54 -16.75 -25.11
N SER A 334 1.15 -17.13 -26.33
CA SER A 334 -0.19 -16.85 -26.84
C SER A 334 -1.30 -17.41 -25.94
N GLU A 335 -1.09 -18.61 -25.39
CA GLU A 335 -2.01 -19.27 -24.46
C GLU A 335 -2.17 -18.45 -23.17
N HIS A 336 -1.05 -18.06 -22.53
CA HIS A 336 -1.09 -17.21 -21.35
C HIS A 336 -1.74 -15.84 -21.59
N ARG A 337 -1.68 -15.30 -22.82
CA ARG A 337 -2.39 -14.05 -23.17
C ARG A 337 -3.90 -14.25 -23.23
N THR A 338 -4.36 -15.35 -23.82
CA THR A 338 -5.78 -15.69 -23.84
C THR A 338 -6.30 -15.90 -22.42
N ASP A 339 -5.55 -16.63 -21.60
CA ASP A 339 -5.87 -16.81 -20.18
C ASP A 339 -5.85 -15.48 -19.40
N ALA A 340 -4.90 -14.59 -19.70
CA ALA A 340 -4.88 -13.27 -19.08
C ALA A 340 -6.13 -12.45 -19.41
N PHE A 341 -6.61 -12.48 -20.66
CA PHE A 341 -7.87 -11.83 -21.02
C PHE A 341 -9.08 -12.46 -20.30
N ARG A 342 -9.09 -13.78 -20.13
CA ARG A 342 -10.11 -14.48 -19.33
C ARG A 342 -10.10 -14.00 -17.88
N LEU A 343 -8.94 -13.99 -17.22
CA LEU A 343 -8.78 -13.54 -15.84
C LEU A 343 -9.21 -12.08 -15.66
N ILE A 344 -8.80 -11.19 -16.56
CA ILE A 344 -9.21 -9.78 -16.51
C ILE A 344 -10.73 -9.64 -16.62
N ALA A 345 -11.36 -10.47 -17.47
CA ALA A 345 -12.81 -10.46 -17.61
C ALA A 345 -13.50 -10.94 -16.33
N GLU A 346 -13.00 -12.00 -15.71
CA GLU A 346 -13.48 -12.53 -14.43
C GLU A 346 -13.34 -11.49 -13.30
N TRP A 347 -12.17 -10.85 -13.15
CA TRP A 347 -11.96 -9.82 -12.14
C TRP A 347 -12.86 -8.60 -12.33
N ALA A 348 -13.09 -8.19 -13.58
CA ALA A 348 -14.00 -7.08 -13.90
C ALA A 348 -15.46 -7.44 -13.55
N GLU A 349 -15.87 -8.67 -13.87
CA GLU A 349 -17.21 -9.19 -13.56
C GLU A 349 -17.45 -9.21 -12.06
N ASP A 350 -16.51 -9.78 -11.28
CA ASP A 350 -16.58 -9.83 -9.83
C ASP A 350 -16.53 -8.46 -9.18
N ALA A 351 -15.64 -7.58 -9.65
CA ALA A 351 -15.57 -6.20 -9.20
C ALA A 351 -16.89 -5.45 -9.43
N CYS A 352 -17.52 -5.59 -10.60
CA CYS A 352 -18.81 -4.97 -10.89
C CYS A 352 -19.95 -5.60 -10.07
N ARG A 353 -19.93 -6.92 -9.85
CA ARG A 353 -20.88 -7.61 -8.96
C ARG A 353 -20.83 -7.04 -7.55
N VAL A 354 -19.63 -6.88 -7.01
CA VAL A 354 -19.39 -6.25 -5.71
C VAL A 354 -19.78 -4.77 -5.72
N GLY A 355 -19.42 -4.05 -6.78
CA GLY A 355 -19.76 -2.64 -6.99
C GLY A 355 -21.25 -2.36 -6.98
N LEU A 356 -22.08 -3.28 -7.47
CA LEU A 356 -23.54 -3.18 -7.39
C LEU A 356 -24.03 -3.10 -5.94
N GLY A 357 -23.38 -3.81 -5.01
CA GLY A 357 -23.68 -3.68 -3.58
C GLY A 357 -23.50 -2.24 -3.10
N HIS A 358 -22.39 -1.60 -3.47
CA HIS A 358 -22.12 -0.19 -3.12
C HIS A 358 -23.12 0.80 -3.74
N LEU A 359 -23.63 0.50 -4.94
CA LEU A 359 -24.64 1.33 -5.62
C LEU A 359 -26.05 1.13 -5.07
N ALA A 360 -26.40 -0.11 -4.69
CA ALA A 360 -27.73 -0.52 -4.26
C ALA A 360 -28.03 -0.19 -2.79
N SER A 361 -27.00 0.06 -1.96
CA SER A 361 -27.13 0.42 -0.53
C SER A 361 -28.11 1.56 -0.28
N GLY A 362 -29.38 1.20 -0.08
CA GLY A 362 -30.44 1.98 0.53
C GLY A 362 -31.10 1.09 1.60
N ALA A 363 -31.15 1.61 2.83
CA ALA A 363 -31.54 0.96 4.10
C ALA A 363 -30.41 0.17 4.81
N GLY A 364 -29.29 0.83 5.11
CA GLY A 364 -28.36 0.39 6.17
C GLY A 364 -26.88 0.71 5.92
N GLY A 365 -26.46 0.81 4.66
CA GLY A 365 -25.11 1.23 4.27
C GLY A 365 -25.04 2.72 3.91
N THR A 366 -23.92 3.37 4.21
CA THR A 366 -23.66 4.77 3.82
C THR A 366 -23.65 4.85 2.28
N PRO A 367 -24.55 5.60 1.65
CA PRO A 367 -24.59 5.71 0.20
C PRO A 367 -23.29 6.31 -0.32
N LEU A 368 -22.81 5.80 -1.46
CA LEU A 368 -21.66 6.37 -2.16
C LEU A 368 -21.88 7.85 -2.47
N LEU A 369 -20.85 8.66 -2.24
CA LEU A 369 -20.85 10.05 -2.69
C LEU A 369 -21.03 10.09 -4.23
N PRO A 370 -21.82 11.04 -4.77
CA PRO A 370 -22.08 11.13 -6.21
C PRO A 370 -20.80 11.23 -7.06
N GLU A 371 -19.77 11.89 -6.55
CA GLU A 371 -18.46 12.01 -7.19
C GLU A 371 -17.78 10.63 -7.32
N VAL A 372 -17.71 9.87 -6.23
CA VAL A 372 -17.13 8.52 -6.21
C VAL A 372 -17.91 7.58 -7.14
N ARG A 373 -19.24 7.66 -7.14
CA ARG A 373 -20.08 6.91 -8.08
C ARG A 373 -19.71 7.24 -9.53
N THR A 374 -19.63 8.52 -9.87
CA THR A 374 -19.30 8.99 -11.24
C THR A 374 -17.93 8.49 -11.67
N GLU A 375 -16.94 8.57 -10.78
CA GLU A 375 -15.58 8.06 -11.05
C GLU A 375 -15.55 6.55 -11.29
N LEU A 376 -16.26 5.76 -10.47
CA LEU A 376 -16.31 4.31 -10.62
C LEU A 376 -17.01 3.89 -11.92
N VAL A 377 -18.10 4.56 -12.28
CA VAL A 377 -18.81 4.33 -13.55
C VAL A 377 -17.90 4.68 -14.73
N ALA A 378 -17.22 5.83 -14.68
CA ALA A 378 -16.28 6.24 -15.73
C ALA A 378 -15.11 5.25 -15.87
N ALA A 379 -14.60 4.70 -14.77
CA ALA A 379 -13.56 3.68 -14.77
C ALA A 379 -14.05 2.37 -15.43
N ALA A 380 -15.24 1.89 -15.07
CA ALA A 380 -15.85 0.71 -15.68
C ALA A 380 -16.16 0.92 -17.18
N GLN A 381 -16.64 2.10 -17.57
CA GLN A 381 -16.84 2.45 -18.97
C GLN A 381 -15.53 2.43 -19.76
N THR A 382 -14.46 3.00 -19.19
CA THR A 382 -13.12 3.00 -19.81
C THR A 382 -12.63 1.57 -20.02
N LEU A 383 -12.87 0.69 -19.04
CA LEU A 383 -12.49 -0.72 -19.12
C LEU A 383 -13.23 -1.46 -20.26
N VAL A 384 -14.52 -1.22 -20.43
CA VAL A 384 -15.29 -1.78 -21.56
C VAL A 384 -14.80 -1.20 -22.90
N GLN A 385 -14.61 0.12 -22.98
CA GLN A 385 -14.19 0.81 -24.20
C GLN A 385 -12.79 0.39 -24.66
N LYS A 386 -11.87 0.14 -23.73
CA LYS A 386 -10.51 -0.29 -24.03
C LYS A 386 -10.37 -1.81 -24.22
N SER A 387 -11.44 -2.57 -24.05
CA SER A 387 -11.40 -4.01 -24.20
C SER A 387 -11.18 -4.41 -25.68
N PRO A 388 -10.08 -5.10 -25.99
CA PRO A 388 -9.71 -5.33 -27.36
C PRO A 388 -10.48 -6.44 -28.06
N PRO A 389 -10.68 -6.34 -29.39
CA PRO A 389 -11.20 -7.45 -30.18
C PRO A 389 -10.33 -8.71 -30.12
N ALA A 390 -9.01 -8.55 -29.92
CA ALA A 390 -8.05 -9.66 -29.79
C ALA A 390 -8.31 -10.55 -28.56
N ALA A 391 -9.08 -10.07 -27.57
CA ALA A 391 -9.52 -10.90 -26.45
C ALA A 391 -10.55 -11.97 -26.85
N GLY A 392 -11.10 -11.90 -28.07
CA GLY A 392 -12.02 -12.90 -28.62
C GLY A 392 -13.24 -13.10 -27.73
N ALA A 393 -13.45 -14.34 -27.26
CA ALA A 393 -14.55 -14.67 -26.37
C ALA A 393 -14.49 -13.97 -25.00
N HIS A 394 -13.31 -13.48 -24.60
CA HIS A 394 -13.08 -12.79 -23.33
C HIS A 394 -13.08 -11.26 -23.48
N GLN A 395 -13.52 -10.74 -24.63
CA GLN A 395 -13.74 -9.30 -24.77
C GLN A 395 -14.82 -8.86 -23.77
N LEU A 396 -14.53 -7.84 -22.97
CA LEU A 396 -15.49 -7.19 -22.09
C LEU A 396 -16.49 -6.43 -22.96
N THR A 397 -17.61 -7.07 -23.23
CA THR A 397 -18.76 -6.45 -23.88
C THR A 397 -19.94 -6.50 -22.92
N LEU A 398 -20.87 -5.56 -23.05
CA LEU A 398 -22.10 -5.58 -22.23
C LEU A 398 -22.94 -6.84 -22.43
N ARG A 399 -22.69 -7.61 -23.50
CA ARG A 399 -23.36 -8.89 -23.78
C ARG A 399 -22.69 -10.07 -23.09
N SER A 400 -21.35 -10.08 -23.01
CA SER A 400 -20.56 -11.15 -22.38
C SER A 400 -20.46 -10.99 -20.86
N CYS A 401 -20.64 -9.78 -20.36
CA CYS A 401 -20.38 -9.41 -18.96
C CYS A 401 -21.63 -8.81 -18.30
N PRO A 402 -22.59 -9.62 -17.83
CA PRO A 402 -23.87 -9.14 -17.30
C PRO A 402 -23.72 -8.25 -16.06
N HIS A 403 -22.77 -8.50 -15.16
CA HIS A 403 -22.57 -7.65 -13.98
C HIS A 403 -21.97 -6.30 -14.34
N VAL A 404 -21.07 -6.26 -15.34
CA VAL A 404 -20.53 -5.00 -15.87
C VAL A 404 -21.64 -4.15 -16.45
N LYS A 405 -22.53 -4.76 -17.26
CA LYS A 405 -23.71 -4.07 -17.80
C LYS A 405 -24.61 -3.54 -16.67
N ALA A 406 -24.99 -4.40 -15.72
CA ALA A 406 -25.85 -4.00 -14.61
C ALA A 406 -25.24 -2.87 -13.77
N PHE A 407 -23.92 -2.90 -13.54
CA PHE A 407 -23.21 -1.85 -12.81
C PHE A 407 -23.27 -0.50 -13.53
N LEU A 408 -23.09 -0.49 -14.86
CA LEU A 408 -23.17 0.72 -15.68
C LEU A 408 -24.58 1.28 -15.77
N ASP A 409 -25.59 0.41 -15.94
CA ASP A 409 -27.01 0.79 -15.99
C ASP A 409 -27.41 1.44 -14.64
N ALA A 410 -27.11 0.77 -13.52
CA ALA A 410 -27.37 1.28 -12.17
C ALA A 410 -26.63 2.60 -11.87
N GLY A 411 -25.41 2.75 -12.38
CA GLY A 411 -24.59 3.94 -12.18
C GLY A 411 -25.04 5.18 -12.96
N THR A 412 -25.64 4.99 -14.15
CA THR A 412 -26.14 6.08 -15.01
C THR A 412 -27.54 6.54 -14.64
N GLY A 413 -28.23 5.82 -13.75
CA GLY A 413 -29.62 6.11 -13.37
C GLY A 413 -30.60 5.89 -14.52
N GLN A 414 -30.21 5.16 -15.56
CA GLN A 414 -31.13 4.68 -16.58
C GLN A 414 -31.73 3.36 -16.08
N PRO A 415 -33.08 3.26 -15.98
CA PRO A 415 -33.75 2.07 -15.49
C PRO A 415 -33.63 0.87 -16.42
#